data_AF-A0A353GJA1-F1
#
_entry.id   AF-A0A353GJA1-F1
#
_cell.length_a   1.000
_cell.length_b   1.000
_cell.length_c   1.000
_cell.angle_alpha   90.00
_cell.angle_beta   90.00
_cell.angle_gamma   90.00
#
_symmetry.space_group_name_H-M   'P 1'
#
loop_
_entity.id
_entity.type
_entity.pdbx_description
1 polymer ?
#
loop_
_entity_poly.entity_id
_entity_poly.type
_entity_poly.pdbx_seq_one_letter_code
_entity_poly.pdbx_strand_id
1 'polypeptide(L)' 'MREGSRQPLFDLVICDHVLQYFTVDIQMGFLKGLLSGVKPDGFLYVSSPSKEIETTLRNSGNYEVLAKHFYHRKG' A
#
# COMPACT_ATOMS: atom_id res chain seq x y z
N MET A 1 -0.35 2.96 31.81
CA MET A 1 0.30 2.49 30.57
C MET A 1 -0.68 2.76 29.44
N ARG A 2 -0.30 3.55 28.42
CA ARG A 2 -1.18 3.77 27.25
C ARG A 2 -1.10 2.51 26.41
N GLU A 3 -2.18 1.72 26.36
CA GLU A 3 -2.37 0.74 25.29
C GLU A 3 -2.30 1.52 23.97
N GLY A 4 -1.17 1.42 23.27
CA GLY A 4 -1.09 1.91 21.91
C GLY A 4 -2.13 1.14 21.11
N SER A 5 -3.20 1.82 20.71
CA SER A 5 -4.25 1.25 19.88
C SER A 5 -3.58 0.58 18.68
N ARG A 6 -3.59 -0.76 18.63
CA ARG A 6 -3.06 -1.51 17.47
C ARG A 6 -3.75 -0.97 16.23
N GLN A 7 -2.95 -0.56 15.25
CA GLN A 7 -3.48 -0.08 13.98
C GLN A 7 -4.35 -1.20 13.38
N PRO A 8 -5.60 -0.92 12.98
CA PRO A 8 -6.45 -1.95 12.42
C PRO A 8 -5.80 -2.48 11.13
N LEU A 9 -5.78 -3.81 11.00
CA LEU A 9 -5.33 -4.46 9.78
C LEU A 9 -6.55 -4.84 8.94
N PHE A 10 -6.43 -4.65 7.62
CA PHE A 10 -7.48 -4.83 6.64
C PHE A 10 -7.10 -5.94 5.65
N ASP A 11 -8.09 -6.74 5.26
CA ASP A 11 -7.94 -7.78 4.24
C ASP A 11 -7.78 -7.18 2.83
N LEU A 12 -8.33 -5.97 2.62
CA LEU A 12 -8.23 -5.22 1.37
C LEU A 12 -8.09 -3.73 1.67
N VAL A 13 -7.09 -3.10 1.06
CA VAL A 13 -6.89 -1.65 1.05
C VAL A 13 -7.00 -1.13 -0.38
N ILE A 14 -7.84 -0.13 -0.60
CA ILE A 14 -8.07 0.48 -1.92
C ILE A 14 -7.63 1.93 -1.84
N CYS A 15 -6.66 2.28 -2.69
CA CYS A 15 -6.18 3.65 -2.89
C CYS A 15 -6.58 4.10 -4.29
N ASP A 16 -7.79 4.67 -4.41
CA ASP A 16 -8.39 5.00 -5.70
C ASP A 16 -8.30 6.50 -5.99
N HIS A 17 -7.63 6.84 -7.09
CA HIS A 17 -7.55 8.16 -7.74
C HIS A 17 -7.10 9.33 -6.86
N VAL A 18 -6.55 9.06 -5.68
CA VAL A 18 -6.12 10.12 -4.74
C VAL A 18 -4.66 10.53 -4.92
N LEU A 19 -3.77 9.60 -5.28
CA LEU A 19 -2.32 9.85 -5.29
C LEU A 19 -1.87 10.84 -6.38
N GLN A 20 -2.61 10.91 -7.49
CA GLN A 20 -2.29 11.78 -8.63
C GLN A 20 -2.29 13.28 -8.28
N TYR A 21 -2.90 13.68 -7.16
CA TYR A 21 -2.96 15.06 -6.70
C TYR A 21 -1.80 15.45 -5.77
N PHE A 22 -0.95 14.49 -5.41
CA PHE A 22 0.14 14.68 -4.45
C PHE A 22 1.50 14.63 -5.12
N THR A 23 2.47 15.34 -4.53
CA THR A 23 3.88 15.18 -4.89
C THR A 23 4.36 13.76 -4.55
N VAL A 24 5.41 13.30 -5.22
CA VAL A 24 5.98 11.95 -5.01
C VAL A 24 6.30 11.71 -3.53
N ASP A 25 6.87 12.69 -2.82
CA ASP A 25 7.20 12.56 -1.39
C ASP A 25 5.95 12.27 -0.52
N ILE A 26 4.86 12.98 -0.80
CA ILE A 26 3.58 12.76 -0.10
C ILE A 26 3.00 11.41 -0.48
N GLN A 27 3.05 11.03 -1.76
CA GLN A 27 2.58 9.72 -2.22
C GLN A 27 3.33 8.58 -1.52
N MET A 28 4.65 8.67 -1.37
CA MET A 28 5.46 7.67 -0.68
C MET A 28 5.16 7.60 0.81
N GLY A 29 4.92 8.75 1.46
CA GLY A 29 4.45 8.81 2.85
C GLY A 29 3.08 8.13 3.02
N PHE A 30 2.15 8.41 2.10
CA PHE A 30 0.81 7.82 2.10
C PHE A 30 0.87 6.30 1.88
N LEU A 31 1.67 5.85 0.90
CA LEU A 31 1.90 4.43 0.62
C LEU A 31 2.37 3.71 1.89
N LYS A 32 3.37 4.24 2.61
CA LYS A 32 3.87 3.61 3.84
C LYS A 32 2.77 3.40 4.88
N GLY A 33 1.87 4.36 5.05
CA GLY A 33 0.70 4.24 5.94
C GLY A 33 -0.32 3.21 5.46
N LEU A 34 -0.57 3.14 4.15
CA LEU A 34 -1.46 2.13 3.58
C LEU A 34 -0.90 0.71 3.76
N LEU A 35 0.38 0.51 3.47
CA LEU A 35 1.03 -0.80 3.58
C LEU A 35 1.03 -1.34 5.01
N SER A 36 1.10 -0.46 6.02
CA SER A 36 1.02 -0.88 7.43
C SER A 36 -0.37 -1.37 7.82
N GLY A 37 -1.40 -0.97 7.09
CA GLY A 37 -2.79 -1.41 7.28
C GLY A 37 -3.15 -2.71 6.56
N VAL A 38 -2.36 -3.19 5.59
CA VAL A 38 -2.68 -4.45 4.87
C VAL A 38 -2.31 -5.65 5.76
N LYS A 39 -3.21 -6.60 5.98
CA LYS A 39 -2.87 -7.86 6.69
C LYS A 39 -1.83 -8.69 5.91
N PRO A 40 -1.06 -9.57 6.57
CA PRO A 40 -0.47 -10.74 5.91
C PRO A 40 -1.52 -11.44 5.04
N ASP A 41 -1.15 -11.82 3.81
CA ASP A 41 -2.03 -12.38 2.78
C ASP A 41 -3.22 -11.49 2.35
N GLY A 42 -3.16 -10.20 2.72
CA GLY A 42 -4.13 -9.20 2.31
C GLY A 42 -3.80 -8.57 0.96
N PHE A 43 -4.71 -7.73 0.47
CA PHE A 43 -4.63 -7.12 -0.85
C PHE A 43 -4.53 -5.60 -0.79
N LEU A 44 -3.84 -5.05 -1.78
CA LEU A 44 -3.72 -3.62 -2.03
C LEU A 44 -4.08 -3.33 -3.47
N TYR A 45 -4.92 -2.33 -3.69
CA TYR A 45 -5.16 -1.74 -5.00
C TYR A 45 -4.72 -0.28 -5.01
N VAL A 46 -4.05 0.15 -6.08
CA VAL A 46 -3.69 1.56 -6.31
C VAL A 46 -4.08 1.95 -7.73
N SER A 47 -5.04 2.83 -7.95
CA SER A 47 -5.54 3.01 -9.33
C SER A 47 -4.57 3.73 -10.28
N SER A 48 -3.75 4.65 -9.76
CA SER A 48 -2.79 5.44 -10.54
C SER A 48 -1.45 5.59 -9.79
N PRO A 49 -0.68 4.50 -9.62
CA PRO A 49 0.60 4.56 -8.92
C PRO A 49 1.62 5.35 -9.75
N SER A 50 2.44 6.17 -9.11
CA SER A 50 3.62 6.72 -9.76
C SER A 50 4.65 5.61 -10.04
N LYS A 51 5.62 5.88 -10.91
CA LYS A 51 6.71 4.94 -11.21
C LYS A 51 7.49 4.54 -9.95
N GLU A 52 7.63 5.46 -9.00
CA GLU A 52 8.31 5.25 -7.72
C GLU A 52 7.53 4.26 -6.84
N ILE A 53 6.20 4.36 -6.80
CA ILE A 53 5.34 3.42 -6.08
C ILE A 53 5.44 2.03 -6.73
N GLU A 54 5.32 1.95 -8.05
CA GLU A 54 5.42 0.68 -8.76
C GLU A 54 6.77 0.00 -8.49
N THR A 55 7.86 0.77 -8.57
CA THR A 55 9.21 0.29 -8.28
C THR A 55 9.34 -0.18 -6.84
N THR A 56 8.82 0.60 -5.89
CA THR A 56 8.86 0.27 -4.46
C THR A 56 8.11 -1.03 -4.17
N LEU A 57 6.88 -1.19 -4.68
CA LEU A 57 6.08 -2.38 -4.46
C LEU A 57 6.73 -3.62 -5.07
N ARG A 58 7.26 -3.52 -6.29
CA ARG A 58 7.97 -4.61 -6.97
C ARG A 58 9.28 -4.99 -6.27
N ASN A 59 10.04 -4.01 -5.77
CA ASN A 59 11.35 -4.26 -5.14
C ASN A 59 11.25 -4.62 -3.66
N SER A 60 10.11 -4.39 -3.01
CA SER A 60 9.95 -4.64 -1.58
C SER A 60 10.10 -6.12 -1.20
N GLY A 61 9.94 -7.05 -2.15
CA GLY A 61 9.91 -8.50 -1.92
C GLY A 61 8.62 -8.99 -1.23
N ASN A 62 7.96 -8.11 -0.47
CA ASN A 62 6.78 -8.35 0.36
C ASN A 62 5.46 -8.30 -0.41
N TYR A 63 5.45 -7.75 -1.62
CA TYR A 63 4.26 -7.66 -2.46
C TYR A 63 4.47 -8.38 -3.78
N GLU A 64 3.44 -9.09 -4.22
CA GLU A 64 3.33 -9.72 -5.53
C GLU A 64 2.28 -9.00 -6.36
N VAL A 65 2.52 -8.82 -7.65
CA VAL A 65 1.56 -8.22 -8.58
C VAL A 65 0.68 -9.33 -9.17
N LEU A 66 -0.61 -9.32 -8.85
CA LEU A 66 -1.57 -10.30 -9.37
C LEU A 66 -2.30 -9.80 -10.62
N ALA A 67 -2.57 -8.51 -10.69
CA ALA A 67 -3.19 -7.85 -11.84
C ALA A 67 -2.71 -6.39 -11.93
N LYS A 68 -3.17 -5.66 -12.95
CA LYS A 68 -2.81 -4.26 -13.14
C LYS A 68 -3.13 -3.45 -11.88
N HIS A 69 -2.07 -2.98 -11.23
CA HIS A 69 -2.07 -2.23 -9.97
C HIS A 69 -2.80 -2.91 -8.79
N PHE A 70 -2.90 -4.24 -8.84
CA PHE A 70 -3.46 -5.06 -7.78
C PHE A 70 -2.36 -5.95 -7.22
N TYR A 71 -2.12 -5.80 -5.91
CA TYR A 71 -0.98 -6.37 -5.21
C TYR A 71 -1.46 -7.25 -4.06
N HIS A 72 -0.80 -8.39 -3.87
CA HIS A 72 -0.99 -9.28 -2.74
C HIS A 72 0.21 -9.16 -1.79
N ARG A 73 -0.04 -8.96 -0.50
CA ARG A 73 1.00 -8.93 0.53
C ARG A 73 1.34 -10.36 0.93
N LYS A 74 2.58 -10.79 0.70
CA LYS A 74 3.05 -12.10 1.14
C LYS A 74 3.04 -12.18 2.68
N GLY A 75 2.45 -13.25 3.22
CA GLY A 75 2.43 -13.56 4.65
C GLY A 75 3.79 -13.93 5.23
#